data_AF-A0A925LPF2-F1
#
_entry.id   AF-A0A925LPF2-F1
#
_cell.length_a   1.000
_cell.length_b   1.000
_cell.length_c   1.000
_cell.angle_alpha   90.00
_cell.angle_beta   90.00
_cell.angle_gamma   90.00
#
_symmetry.space_group_name_H-M   'P 1'
#
loop_
_entity.id
_entity.type
_entity.pdbx_description
1 polymer ?
#
loop_
_entity_poly.entity_id
_entity_poly.type
_entity_poly.pdbx_seq_one_letter_code
_entity_poly.pdbx_strand_id
1 'polypeptide(L)'
;MRNIIVGLAIVALLAVGLYAQDVRQSASMQDRGDQVQATTVVEDTHRLVWENAERLCQFADTGDDCWVELDKDGEVFLQFTERKRNCDFVELMDHSRGYVLRLYKDALFIKGGNEGFSRFEDFTLYYKGLWVK
;
A
#
# COMPACT_ATOMS: atom_id res chain seq x y z
N MET A 1 -2.80 30.25 -37.76
CA MET A 1 -4.10 29.61 -38.02
C MET A 1 -4.84 29.52 -36.70
N ARG A 2 -5.98 30.20 -36.59
CA ARG A 2 -6.93 30.05 -35.47
C ARG A 2 -7.76 28.80 -35.77
N ASN A 3 -8.05 27.98 -34.76
CA ASN A 3 -9.36 27.33 -34.65
C ASN A 3 -9.66 26.99 -33.19
N ILE A 4 -10.75 27.58 -32.73
CA ILE A 4 -11.47 27.39 -31.48
C ILE A 4 -12.57 26.36 -31.80
N ILE A 5 -12.75 25.31 -30.99
CA ILE A 5 -14.06 24.65 -30.90
C ILE A 5 -14.44 24.48 -29.43
N VAL A 6 -15.61 25.05 -29.14
CA VAL A 6 -16.40 25.06 -27.93
C VAL A 6 -17.40 23.90 -28.01
N GLY A 7 -17.68 23.25 -26.89
CA GLY A 7 -18.90 22.46 -26.64
C GLY A 7 -18.92 22.14 -25.14
N LEU A 8 -19.79 22.65 -24.27
CA LEU A 8 -21.24 22.90 -24.33
C LEU A 8 -22.01 21.61 -24.67
N ALA A 9 -22.96 21.05 -23.93
CA ALA A 9 -23.42 21.11 -22.53
C ALA A 9 -24.54 20.02 -22.39
N ILE A 10 -25.02 19.78 -21.14
CA ILE A 10 -26.34 19.19 -20.77
C ILE A 10 -26.38 17.64 -20.96
N VAL A 11 -26.86 16.80 -20.02
CA VAL A 11 -28.24 16.64 -19.51
C VAL A 11 -28.23 15.86 -18.19
N ALA A 12 -29.01 16.36 -17.23
CA ALA A 12 -29.35 15.69 -15.97
C ALA A 12 -30.35 14.54 -16.18
N LEU A 13 -30.24 13.45 -15.41
CA LEU A 13 -31.39 12.61 -15.09
C LEU A 13 -31.46 12.33 -13.60
N LEU A 14 -32.49 12.91 -12.99
CA LEU A 14 -33.04 12.59 -11.69
C LEU A 14 -33.68 11.19 -11.74
N ALA A 15 -33.42 10.35 -10.75
CA ALA A 15 -34.27 9.22 -10.41
C ALA A 15 -34.65 9.32 -8.93
N VAL A 16 -35.79 9.95 -8.69
CA VAL A 16 -36.52 9.89 -7.42
C VAL A 16 -37.28 8.56 -7.43
N GLY A 17 -36.94 7.68 -6.50
CA GLY A 17 -37.68 6.45 -6.23
C GLY A 17 -38.10 6.40 -4.77
N LEU A 18 -39.23 7.05 -4.45
CA LEU A 18 -40.00 6.74 -3.25
C LEU A 18 -40.59 5.34 -3.42
N TYR A 19 -40.35 4.44 -2.47
CA TYR A 19 -41.30 3.36 -2.20
C TYR A 19 -41.60 3.30 -0.70
N ALA A 20 -42.89 3.21 -0.45
CA ALA A 20 -43.55 3.40 0.82
C ALA A 20 -43.25 2.27 1.83
N GLN A 21 -43.42 2.65 3.10
CA GLN A 21 -43.45 1.79 4.27
C GLN A 21 -44.58 0.76 4.17
N ASP A 22 -44.32 -0.46 4.63
CA ASP A 22 -45.36 -1.29 5.23
C ASP A 22 -44.87 -1.84 6.56
N VAL A 23 -45.79 -1.90 7.51
CA VAL A 23 -45.60 -2.03 8.95
C VAL A 23 -46.06 -3.43 9.37
N ARG A 24 -45.42 -3.94 10.43
CA ARG A 24 -45.86 -4.98 11.39
C ARG A 24 -45.29 -6.38 11.15
N GLN A 25 -44.43 -6.82 12.06
CA GLN A 25 -44.89 -7.71 13.13
C GLN A 25 -43.86 -7.83 14.27
N SER A 26 -44.40 -7.82 15.49
CA SER A 26 -43.71 -7.98 16.76
C SER A 26 -43.40 -9.45 17.05
N ALA A 27 -42.15 -9.76 17.38
CA ALA A 27 -41.74 -10.96 18.12
C ALA A 27 -40.36 -10.66 18.75
N SER A 28 -40.34 -10.32 20.03
CA SER A 28 -39.89 -11.19 21.13
C SER A 28 -38.38 -11.22 21.30
N MET A 29 -37.92 -10.58 22.38
CA MET A 29 -36.84 -11.01 23.27
C MET A 29 -35.85 -12.04 22.71
N GLN A 30 -34.64 -11.59 22.36
CA GLN A 30 -33.45 -12.39 22.61
C GLN A 30 -32.22 -11.49 22.72
N ASP A 31 -31.64 -11.55 23.91
CA ASP A 31 -30.22 -11.45 24.21
C ASP A 31 -29.51 -10.11 23.90
N ARG A 32 -29.37 -9.30 24.95
CA ARG A 32 -28.33 -8.28 25.05
C ARG A 32 -26.98 -9.00 25.21
N GLY A 33 -26.50 -9.59 24.13
CA GLY A 33 -25.09 -9.94 24.00
C GLY A 33 -24.31 -8.64 23.86
N ASP A 34 -23.44 -8.36 24.82
CA ASP A 34 -22.44 -7.31 24.78
C ASP A 34 -21.76 -7.28 23.41
N GLN A 35 -22.12 -6.30 22.58
CA GLN A 35 -21.30 -5.93 21.43
C GLN A 35 -20.11 -5.16 21.98
N VAL A 36 -19.12 -5.91 22.48
CA VAL A 36 -17.76 -5.41 22.65
C VAL A 36 -17.30 -5.08 21.23
N GLN A 37 -17.47 -3.82 20.84
CA GLN A 37 -16.75 -3.24 19.72
C GLN A 37 -15.28 -3.42 20.06
N ALA A 38 -14.68 -4.47 19.50
CA ALA A 38 -13.25 -4.67 19.54
C ALA A 38 -12.66 -3.47 18.80
N THR A 39 -12.27 -2.46 19.57
CA THR A 39 -11.44 -1.36 19.10
C THR A 39 -10.14 -2.02 18.64
N THR A 40 -10.08 -2.41 17.38
CA THR A 40 -8.81 -2.65 16.70
C THR A 40 -8.07 -1.33 16.81
N VAL A 41 -7.19 -1.24 17.80
CA VAL A 41 -6.12 -0.26 17.82
C VAL A 41 -5.36 -0.54 16.54
N VAL A 42 -5.72 0.18 15.48
CA VAL A 42 -4.93 0.22 14.26
C VAL A 42 -3.68 0.95 14.72
N GLU A 43 -2.70 0.16 15.18
CA GLU A 43 -1.39 0.66 15.51
C GLU A 43 -0.87 1.26 14.20
N ASP A 44 -0.94 2.60 14.12
CA ASP A 44 -0.44 3.39 13.01
C ASP A 44 1.08 3.24 13.01
N THR A 45 1.51 2.08 12.52
CA THR A 45 2.91 1.78 12.28
C THR A 45 3.22 2.55 11.03
N HIS A 46 3.61 3.83 11.21
CA HIS A 46 4.19 4.68 10.19
C HIS A 46 5.46 3.99 9.64
N ARG A 47 5.26 3.07 8.71
CA ARG A 47 6.29 2.34 7.97
C ARG A 47 6.77 3.22 6.84
N LEU A 48 7.42 4.31 7.20
CA LEU A 48 7.91 5.31 6.26
C LEU A 48 9.37 5.06 5.90
N VAL A 49 10.16 4.48 6.81
CA VAL A 49 11.57 4.20 6.56
C VAL A 49 11.94 2.83 7.11
N TRP A 50 12.53 1.98 6.25
CA TRP A 50 13.11 0.70 6.61
C TRP A 50 14.63 0.77 6.50
N GLU A 51 15.35 0.47 7.57
CA GLU A 51 16.81 0.52 7.61
C GLU A 51 17.40 -0.90 7.63
N ASN A 52 18.38 -1.13 6.76
CA ASN A 52 19.20 -2.34 6.78
C ASN A 52 19.98 -2.43 8.12
N ALA A 53 20.06 -3.63 8.71
CA ALA A 53 20.67 -3.84 10.04
C ALA A 53 22.17 -3.49 10.11
N GLU A 54 22.87 -3.55 8.98
CA GLU A 54 24.27 -3.16 8.83
C GLU A 54 24.43 -1.68 8.44
N ARG A 55 23.33 -0.94 8.33
CA ARG A 55 23.27 0.49 7.96
C ARG A 55 23.92 0.79 6.61
N LEU A 56 23.79 -0.14 5.67
CA LEU A 56 24.32 0.00 4.32
C LEU A 56 23.36 0.74 3.39
N CYS A 57 22.05 0.63 3.64
CA CYS A 57 21.02 1.33 2.90
C CYS A 57 19.74 1.53 3.73
N GLN A 58 18.89 2.42 3.26
CA GLN A 58 17.55 2.68 3.79
C GLN A 58 16.54 2.69 2.65
N PHE A 59 15.34 2.17 2.88
CA PHE A 59 14.21 2.32 1.98
C PHE A 59 13.28 3.37 2.58
N ALA A 60 13.03 4.46 1.87
CA ALA A 60 12.22 5.57 2.35
C ALA A 60 11.01 5.80 1.44
N ASP A 61 9.85 5.94 2.06
CA ASP A 61 8.60 6.37 1.45
C ASP A 61 8.69 7.86 1.14
N THR A 62 8.42 8.22 -0.11
CA THR A 62 8.45 9.60 -0.60
C THR A 62 7.04 10.14 -0.92
N GLY A 63 5.99 9.37 -0.64
CA GLY A 63 4.60 9.68 -1.00
C GLY A 63 4.24 9.19 -2.40
N ASP A 64 2.95 9.30 -2.76
CA ASP A 64 2.41 8.94 -4.08
C ASP A 64 2.83 7.53 -4.57
N ASP A 65 2.82 6.55 -3.67
CA ASP A 65 3.26 5.18 -3.92
C ASP A 65 4.73 5.06 -4.41
N CYS A 66 5.57 6.06 -4.13
CA CYS A 66 6.96 6.11 -4.55
C CYS A 66 7.92 5.89 -3.37
N TRP A 67 8.89 5.01 -3.58
CA TRP A 67 9.92 4.68 -2.62
C TRP A 67 11.31 4.83 -3.22
N VAL A 68 12.29 5.16 -2.39
CA VAL A 68 13.70 5.24 -2.77
C VAL A 68 14.56 4.35 -1.88
N GLU A 69 15.59 3.74 -2.46
CA GLU A 69 16.70 3.19 -1.69
C GLU A 69 17.79 4.26 -1.61
N LEU A 70 18.12 4.66 -0.38
CA LEU A 70 19.22 5.54 -0.05
C LEU A 70 20.43 4.69 0.31
N ASP A 71 21.62 5.07 -0.16
CA ASP A 71 22.86 4.45 0.31
C ASP A 71 23.24 4.92 1.73
N LYS A 72 24.36 4.42 2.24
CA LYS A 72 24.89 4.78 3.57
C LYS A 72 25.16 6.28 3.76
N ASP A 73 25.34 7.02 2.67
CA ASP A 73 25.64 8.46 2.68
C ASP A 73 24.35 9.28 2.51
N GLY A 74 23.20 8.62 2.31
CA GLY A 74 21.88 9.22 2.15
C GLY A 74 21.53 9.59 0.71
N GLU A 75 22.34 9.18 -0.26
CA GLU A 75 22.11 9.48 -1.68
C GLU A 75 21.15 8.48 -2.30
N VAL A 76 20.26 8.97 -3.18
CA VAL A 76 19.29 8.11 -3.87
C VAL A 76 20.00 7.20 -4.84
N PHE A 77 19.94 5.90 -4.55
CA PHE A 77 20.55 4.86 -5.38
C PHE A 77 19.53 4.26 -6.36
N LEU A 78 18.32 3.96 -5.89
CA LEU A 78 17.27 3.28 -6.68
C LEU A 78 15.88 3.80 -6.34
N GLN A 79 14.94 3.60 -7.27
CA GLN A 79 13.53 3.98 -7.12
C GLN A 79 12.61 2.76 -7.27
N PHE A 80 11.52 2.75 -6.53
CA PHE A 80 10.54 1.68 -6.48
C PHE A 80 9.12 2.22 -6.45
N THR A 81 8.19 1.42 -6.94
CA THR A 81 6.75 1.68 -6.81
C THR A 81 6.16 0.76 -5.75
N GLU A 82 5.43 1.32 -4.79
CA GLU A 82 4.66 0.56 -3.83
C GLU A 82 3.50 -0.14 -4.54
N ARG A 83 3.39 -1.46 -4.33
CA ARG A 83 2.30 -2.27 -4.89
C ARG A 83 1.26 -2.67 -3.87
N LYS A 84 1.67 -2.79 -2.62
CA LYS A 84 0.82 -3.26 -1.52
C LYS A 84 1.43 -2.88 -0.19
N ARG A 85 0.57 -2.47 0.75
CA ARG A 85 0.89 -2.30 2.16
C ARG A 85 -0.14 -2.97 3.03
N ASN A 86 0.33 -3.65 4.07
CA ASN A 86 -0.49 -4.23 5.11
C ASN A 86 0.26 -4.28 6.44
N CYS A 87 -0.34 -4.91 7.45
CA CYS A 87 0.24 -5.07 8.79
C CYS A 87 1.49 -5.96 8.84
N ASP A 88 1.83 -6.68 7.77
CA ASP A 88 2.95 -7.61 7.78
C ASP A 88 4.14 -7.03 7.01
N PHE A 89 3.89 -6.42 5.85
CA PHE A 89 4.93 -5.90 4.98
C PHE A 89 4.47 -4.72 4.10
N VAL A 90 5.46 -4.06 3.51
CA VAL A 90 5.31 -3.20 2.32
C VAL A 90 5.96 -3.92 1.13
N GLU A 91 5.23 -4.06 0.03
CA GLU A 91 5.71 -4.68 -1.21
C GLU A 91 6.06 -3.59 -2.23
N LEU A 92 7.31 -3.63 -2.71
CA LEU A 92 7.87 -2.66 -3.64
C LEU A 92 8.23 -3.33 -4.97
N MET A 93 8.17 -2.58 -6.07
CA MET A 93 8.55 -3.05 -7.41
C MET A 93 9.65 -2.16 -7.98
N ASP A 94 10.75 -2.79 -8.37
CA ASP A 94 11.76 -2.19 -9.22
C ASP A 94 11.46 -2.57 -10.67
N HIS A 95 10.91 -1.63 -11.43
CA HIS A 95 10.59 -1.84 -12.84
C HIS A 95 11.81 -2.00 -13.74
N SER A 96 12.95 -1.41 -13.37
CA SER A 96 14.16 -1.43 -14.20
C SER A 96 14.85 -2.80 -14.19
N ARG A 97 14.90 -3.44 -13.01
CA ARG A 97 15.55 -4.74 -12.79
C ARG A 97 14.55 -5.90 -12.68
N GLY A 98 13.25 -5.60 -12.65
CA GLY A 98 12.19 -6.60 -12.54
C GLY A 98 12.15 -7.31 -11.18
N TYR A 99 12.54 -6.63 -10.11
CA TYR A 99 12.52 -7.19 -8.76
C TYR A 99 11.27 -6.76 -7.99
N VAL A 100 10.75 -7.68 -7.19
CA VAL A 100 9.75 -7.42 -6.16
C VAL A 100 10.41 -7.56 -4.81
N LEU A 101 10.30 -6.53 -3.97
CA LEU A 101 10.79 -6.53 -2.59
C LEU A 101 9.62 -6.62 -1.62
N ARG A 102 9.83 -7.28 -0.48
CA ARG A 102 8.93 -7.22 0.68
C ARG A 102 9.70 -6.80 1.91
N LEU A 103 9.35 -5.63 2.44
CA LEU A 103 9.89 -5.05 3.67
C LEU A 103 9.02 -5.53 4.84
N TYR A 104 9.50 -6.50 5.60
CA TYR A 104 8.88 -6.98 6.83
C TYR A 104 9.43 -6.23 8.05
N LYS A 105 8.88 -6.54 9.23
CA LYS A 105 9.33 -5.97 10.51
C LYS A 105 10.85 -6.07 10.74
N ASP A 106 11.46 -7.20 10.38
CA ASP A 106 12.85 -7.52 10.70
C ASP A 106 13.70 -7.99 9.50
N ALA A 107 13.12 -8.01 8.30
CA ALA A 107 13.74 -8.59 7.12
C ALA A 107 13.23 -7.99 5.80
N LEU A 108 14.10 -8.01 4.80
CA LEU A 108 13.78 -7.71 3.41
C LEU A 108 13.95 -8.99 2.58
N PHE A 109 12.90 -9.35 1.84
CA PHE A 109 12.93 -10.45 0.88
C PHE A 109 12.86 -9.93 -0.55
N ILE A 110 13.59 -10.56 -1.45
CA ILE A 110 13.64 -10.24 -2.89
C ILE A 110 13.17 -11.42 -3.72
N LYS A 111 12.44 -11.14 -4.80
CA LYS A 111 12.03 -12.10 -5.83
C LYS A 111 12.14 -11.45 -7.21
N GLY A 112 12.32 -12.23 -8.27
CA GLY A 112 12.29 -11.75 -9.65
C GLY A 112 13.70 -11.53 -10.22
N GLY A 113 13.84 -10.55 -11.11
CA GLY A 113 15.03 -10.30 -11.91
C GLY A 113 14.75 -10.53 -13.40
N ASN A 114 15.10 -9.56 -14.24
CA ASN A 114 15.05 -9.65 -15.70
C ASN A 114 16.41 -10.08 -16.29
N GLU A 115 16.48 -10.20 -17.62
CA GLU A 115 17.70 -10.60 -18.32
C GLU A 115 18.85 -9.63 -18.05
N GLY A 116 20.03 -10.18 -17.74
CA GLY A 116 21.21 -9.40 -17.35
C GLY A 116 21.35 -9.18 -15.84
N PHE A 117 20.35 -9.57 -15.04
CA PHE A 117 20.39 -9.51 -13.57
C PHE A 117 20.22 -10.90 -12.95
N SER A 118 20.67 -11.05 -11.70
CA SER A 118 20.44 -12.28 -10.93
C SER A 118 18.95 -12.55 -10.79
N ARG A 119 18.54 -13.82 -10.92
CA ARG A 119 17.14 -14.20 -10.83
C ARG A 119 16.87 -14.99 -9.56
N PHE A 120 15.82 -14.60 -8.84
CA PHE A 120 15.32 -15.26 -7.64
C PHE A 120 13.91 -15.82 -7.94
N GLU A 121 13.80 -17.15 -8.03
CA GLU A 121 12.52 -17.81 -8.34
C GLU A 121 11.50 -17.61 -7.21
N ASP A 122 11.97 -17.68 -5.98
CA ASP A 122 11.21 -17.48 -4.76
C ASP A 122 11.72 -16.30 -3.95
N PHE A 123 10.87 -15.83 -3.02
CA PHE A 123 11.26 -14.79 -2.08
C PHE A 123 12.43 -15.29 -1.23
N THR A 124 13.59 -14.69 -1.47
CA THR A 124 14.85 -15.01 -0.81
C THR A 124 15.20 -13.89 0.16
N LEU A 125 15.65 -14.24 1.35
CA LEU A 125 16.15 -13.25 2.32
C LEU A 125 17.33 -12.50 1.68
N TYR A 126 17.19 -11.19 1.55
CA TYR A 126 18.24 -10.34 1.00
C TYR A 126 18.96 -9.58 2.11
N TYR A 127 18.19 -8.92 2.98
CA TYR A 127 18.73 -8.19 4.13
C TYR A 127 17.93 -8.46 5.41
N LYS A 128 18.62 -8.32 6.54
CA LYS A 128 17.97 -8.06 7.84
C LYS A 128 17.85 -6.55 8.03
N GLY A 129 16.89 -6.11 8.82
CA GLY A 129 16.70 -4.69 9.09
C GLY A 129 15.51 -4.42 9.99
N LEU A 130 15.03 -3.19 10.01
CA LEU A 130 13.91 -2.79 10.85
C LEU A 130 13.26 -1.49 10.35
N TRP A 131 11.99 -1.30 10.71
CA TRP A 131 11.31 -0.01 10.56
C TRP A 131 11.87 1.01 11.57
N VAL A 132 12.34 2.14 11.08
CA VAL A 132 12.78 3.28 11.90
C VAL A 132 11.68 4.34 11.98
N LYS A 133 11.63 5.05 13.11
CA LYS A 133 10.66 6.11 13.40
C LYS A 133 11.20 7.48 13.06
#